data_AF-A0A447NRL6-F1
#
_entry.id   AF-A0A447NRL6-F1
#
_cell.length_a   1.000
_cell.length_b   1.000
_cell.length_c   1.000
_cell.angle_alpha   90.00
_cell.angle_beta   90.00
_cell.angle_gamma   90.00
#
_symmetry.space_group_name_H-M   'P 1'
#
loop_
_entity.id
_entity.type
_entity.pdbx_description
1 polymer ?
#
loop_
_entity_poly.entity_id
_entity_poly.type
_entity_poly.pdbx_seq_one_letter_code
_entity_poly.pdbx_strand_id
1 'polypeptide(L)'
;MVIACLLDLFNTQIEMCDALTDPDAQLQTLATRIEAQGFRPYVIPVGGSSALGAMGYVESALEIAQQCEEVVGLSSVVVASGSAGTHAG
;
A
#
# COMPACT_ATOMS: atom_id res chain seq x y z
N MET A 1 -15.02 -24.28 -2.72
CA MET A 1 -13.92 -24.13 -1.75
C MET A 1 -14.01 -22.69 -1.25
N VAL A 2 -14.66 -22.49 -0.10
CA VAL A 2 -15.04 -21.15 0.40
C VAL A 2 -13.83 -20.57 1.12
N ILE A 3 -13.05 -19.74 0.43
CA ILE A 3 -12.16 -18.81 1.12
C ILE A 3 -13.01 -17.56 1.29
N ALA A 4 -13.67 -17.40 2.43
CA ALA A 4 -14.25 -16.10 2.78
C ALA A 4 -13.09 -15.19 3.18
N CYS A 5 -12.45 -14.58 2.18
CA CYS A 5 -11.39 -13.60 2.40
C CYS A 5 -12.06 -12.29 2.86
N LEU A 6 -11.37 -11.45 3.65
CA LEU A 6 -11.88 -10.11 4.01
C LEU A 6 -12.32 -9.29 2.77
N LEU A 7 -11.71 -9.56 1.61
CA LEU A 7 -12.05 -8.97 0.32
C LEU A 7 -13.50 -9.28 -0.12
N ASP A 8 -14.00 -10.48 0.16
CA ASP A 8 -15.38 -10.89 -0.17
C ASP A 8 -16.39 -10.13 0.70
N LEU A 9 -16.07 -9.92 1.98
CA LEU A 9 -16.91 -9.14 2.90
C LEU A 9 -17.05 -7.68 2.44
N PHE A 10 -16.01 -7.13 1.82
CA PHE A 10 -16.03 -5.78 1.25
C PHE A 10 -16.50 -5.74 -0.20
N ASN A 11 -16.97 -6.86 -0.76
CA ASN A 11 -17.47 -6.96 -2.14
C ASN A 11 -16.43 -6.48 -3.17
N THR A 12 -15.16 -6.82 -2.93
CA THR A 12 -14.03 -6.45 -3.80
C THR A 12 -14.10 -7.22 -5.11
N GLN A 13 -13.96 -6.54 -6.25
CA GLN A 13 -13.79 -7.21 -7.54
C GLN A 13 -12.34 -7.67 -7.68
N ILE A 14 -12.13 -8.98 -7.83
CA ILE A 14 -10.81 -9.61 -7.87
C ILE A 14 -10.50 -10.06 -9.30
N GLU A 15 -9.33 -9.65 -9.82
CA GLU A 15 -8.80 -10.15 -11.09
C GLU A 15 -7.50 -10.91 -10.86
N MET A 16 -7.48 -12.18 -11.27
CA MET A 16 -6.31 -13.04 -11.16
C MET A 16 -5.36 -12.80 -12.34
N CYS A 17 -4.05 -12.86 -12.08
CA CYS A 17 -3.01 -12.91 -13.10
C CYS A 17 -1.96 -13.96 -12.70
N ASP A 18 -1.21 -14.48 -13.67
CA ASP A 18 -0.21 -15.53 -13.39
C ASP A 18 0.96 -14.99 -12.55
N ALA A 19 1.39 -13.77 -12.83
CA ALA A 19 2.43 -13.07 -12.09
C ALA A 19 2.33 -11.54 -12.28
N LEU A 20 2.82 -10.79 -11.30
CA LEU A 20 3.00 -9.34 -11.36
C LEU A 20 4.40 -8.99 -11.86
N THR A 21 4.67 -9.22 -13.16
CA THR A 21 5.99 -9.00 -13.77
C THR A 21 6.30 -7.52 -14.03
N ASP A 22 5.26 -6.72 -14.30
CA ASP A 22 5.33 -5.26 -14.43
C ASP A 22 4.04 -4.67 -13.82
N PRO A 23 3.99 -4.51 -12.49
CA PRO A 23 2.76 -4.19 -11.78
C PRO A 23 2.13 -2.87 -12.22
N ASP A 24 2.93 -1.86 -12.52
CA ASP A 24 2.43 -0.53 -12.90
C ASP A 24 1.76 -0.60 -14.28
N ALA A 25 2.38 -1.25 -15.26
CA ALA A 25 1.78 -1.45 -16.58
C ALA A 25 0.52 -2.34 -16.50
N GLN A 26 0.54 -3.39 -15.67
CA GLN A 26 -0.60 -4.29 -15.45
C GLN A 26 -1.78 -3.55 -14.80
N LEU A 27 -1.52 -2.73 -13.77
CA LEU A 27 -2.54 -1.90 -13.12
C LEU A 27 -3.12 -0.85 -14.07
N GLN A 28 -2.28 -0.20 -14.88
CA GLN A 28 -2.74 0.79 -15.85
C GLN A 28 -3.64 0.16 -16.92
N THR A 29 -3.30 -1.05 -17.38
CA THR A 29 -4.12 -1.82 -18.31
C THR A 29 -5.49 -2.18 -17.72
N LEU A 30 -5.51 -2.60 -16.44
CA LEU A 30 -6.76 -2.83 -15.70
C LEU A 30 -7.58 -1.54 -15.58
N ALA A 31 -6.96 -0.43 -15.18
CA ALA A 31 -7.62 0.86 -15.04
C ALA A 31 -8.31 1.30 -16.34
N THR A 32 -7.65 1.18 -17.49
CA THR A 32 -8.26 1.49 -18.80
C THR A 32 -9.48 0.62 -19.09
N ARG A 33 -9.46 -0.67 -18.75
CA ARG A 33 -10.65 -1.55 -18.91
C ARG A 33 -11.79 -1.15 -17.98
N ILE A 34 -11.49 -0.71 -16.75
CA ILE A 34 -12.48 -0.26 -15.77
C ILE A 34 -13.07 1.10 -16.18
N GLU A 35 -12.27 2.01 -16.74
CA GLU A 35 -12.75 3.26 -17.35
C GLU A 35 -13.71 3.00 -18.50
N ALA A 36 -13.40 2.03 -19.37
CA ALA A 36 -14.26 1.65 -20.49
C ALA A 36 -15.63 1.08 -20.04
N GLN A 37 -15.75 0.62 -18.79
CA GLN A 37 -17.01 0.19 -18.19
C GLN A 37 -17.81 1.36 -17.59
N GLY A 38 -17.32 2.60 -17.69
CA GLY A 38 -17.99 3.81 -17.21
C GLY A 38 -17.58 4.26 -15.81
N PHE A 39 -16.56 3.63 -15.20
CA PHE A 39 -16.04 4.02 -13.89
C PHE A 39 -14.88 5.02 -14.00
N ARG A 40 -14.44 5.51 -12.84
CA ARG A 40 -13.27 6.40 -12.69
C ARG A 40 -12.31 5.80 -11.66
N PRO A 41 -11.46 4.83 -12.05
CA PRO A 41 -10.54 4.18 -11.13
C PRO A 41 -9.41 5.12 -10.71
N TYR A 42 -8.92 4.95 -9.48
CA TYR A 42 -7.68 5.55 -9.00
C TYR A 42 -6.67 4.43 -8.75
N VAL A 43 -5.53 4.48 -9.43
CA VAL A 43 -4.49 3.45 -9.31
C VAL A 43 -3.67 3.68 -8.05
N ILE A 44 -3.63 2.67 -7.18
CA ILE A 44 -2.74 2.62 -6.03
C ILE A 44 -1.62 1.64 -6.38
N PRO A 45 -0.33 2.03 -6.33
CA PRO A 45 0.77 1.14 -6.68
C PRO A 45 0.94 0.02 -5.66
N VAL A 46 1.76 -0.97 -5.98
CA VAL A 46 2.04 -2.11 -5.08
C VAL A 46 2.45 -1.64 -3.69
N GLY A 47 1.76 -2.14 -2.67
CA GLY A 47 1.97 -1.76 -1.27
C GLY A 47 1.69 -0.28 -0.95
N GLY A 48 1.00 0.45 -1.83
CA GLY A 48 0.78 1.89 -1.70
C GLY A 48 2.06 2.72 -1.67
N SER A 49 3.19 2.13 -2.08
CA SER A 49 4.53 2.69 -1.89
C SER A 49 4.89 3.70 -2.98
N SER A 50 4.12 4.78 -3.04
CA SER A 50 4.48 6.00 -3.77
C SER A 50 5.12 7.02 -2.82
N ALA A 51 5.72 8.07 -3.37
CA ALA A 51 6.19 9.20 -2.55
C ALA A 51 5.06 9.79 -1.68
N LEU A 52 3.84 9.88 -2.22
CA LEU A 52 2.68 10.33 -1.46
C LEU A 52 2.30 9.35 -0.35
N GLY A 53 2.29 8.04 -0.64
CA GLY A 53 1.95 7.02 0.35
C GLY A 53 2.97 6.92 1.49
N ALA A 54 4.26 7.13 1.20
CA ALA A 54 5.33 7.13 2.21
C ALA A 54 5.20 8.29 3.21
N MET A 55 4.51 9.39 2.86
CA MET A 55 4.31 10.52 3.79
C MET A 55 3.59 10.10 5.08
N GLY A 56 2.78 9.04 5.07
CA GLY A 56 2.18 8.52 6.30
C GLY A 56 3.22 8.02 7.31
N TYR A 57 4.34 7.46 6.84
CA TYR A 57 5.44 7.04 7.72
C TYR A 57 6.34 8.21 8.14
N VAL A 58 6.43 9.27 7.32
CA VAL A 58 7.03 10.55 7.75
C VAL A 58 6.25 11.14 8.93
N GLU A 59 4.92 11.14 8.86
CA GLU A 59 4.08 11.57 10.00
C GLU A 59 4.21 10.62 11.19
N SER A 60 4.28 9.31 10.94
CA SER A 60 4.51 8.31 12.00
C SER A 60 5.84 8.55 12.74
N ALA A 61 6.90 8.99 12.05
CA ALA A 61 8.16 9.33 12.70
C ALA A 61 8.02 10.52 13.67
N LEU A 62 7.15 11.49 13.37
CA LEU A 62 6.83 12.58 14.28
C LEU A 62 6.10 12.07 15.52
N GLU A 63 5.15 11.16 15.35
CA GLU A 63 4.45 10.51 16.48
C GLU A 63 5.42 9.74 17.37
N ILE A 64 6.31 8.94 16.78
CA ILE A 64 7.33 8.17 17.51
C ILE A 64 8.22 9.10 18.32
N ALA A 65 8.70 10.20 17.72
CA ALA A 65 9.56 11.16 18.40
C ALA A 65 8.86 11.78 19.61
N GLN A 66 7.60 12.22 19.45
CA GLN A 66 6.80 12.81 20.54
C GLN A 66 6.50 11.80 21.66
N GLN A 67 6.21 10.55 21.32
CA GLN A 67 5.91 9.51 22.31
C GLN A 67 7.15 9.03 23.08
N CYS A 68 8.33 9.16 22.49
CA CYS A 68 9.59 8.76 23.12
C CYS A 68 10.25 9.87 23.93
N GLU A 69 9.90 11.14 23.66
CA GLU A 69 10.41 12.30 24.38
C GLU A 69 10.20 12.13 25.89
N GLU A 70 11.29 12.23 26.66
CA GLU A 70 11.34 12.02 28.12
C GLU A 70 10.90 10.63 28.63
N VAL A 71 10.46 9.72 27.75
CA VAL A 71 10.02 8.37 28.09
C VAL A 71 11.14 7.35 27.85
N VAL A 72 11.79 7.39 26.69
CA VAL A 72 12.82 6.41 26.31
C VAL A 72 13.85 7.00 25.33
N GLY A 73 15.13 6.75 25.62
CA GLY A 73 16.22 7.02 24.68
C GLY A 73 16.30 5.94 23.60
N LEU A 74 15.59 6.14 22.49
CA LEU A 74 15.62 5.21 21.35
C LEU A 74 17.04 5.07 20.79
N SER A 75 17.53 3.83 20.73
CA SER A 75 18.85 3.53 20.13
C SER A 75 18.74 2.95 18.71
N SER A 76 17.63 2.31 18.37
CA SER A 76 17.44 1.66 17.07
C SER A 76 15.94 1.46 16.79
N VAL A 77 15.57 1.52 15.52
CA VAL A 77 14.25 1.17 15.02
C VAL A 77 14.43 0.05 14.01
N VAL A 78 13.61 -1.00 14.10
CA VAL A 78 13.63 -2.13 13.18
C VAL A 78 12.26 -2.22 12.52
N VAL A 79 12.23 -2.28 11.20
CA VAL A 79 11.00 -2.37 10.43
C VAL A 79 11.18 -3.33 9.24
N ALA A 80 10.11 -4.02 8.88
CA ALA A 80 10.11 -4.84 7.67
C ALA A 80 10.25 -3.96 6.42
N SER A 81 11.00 -4.43 5.42
CA SER A 81 11.21 -3.71 4.16
C SER A 81 10.80 -4.57 2.97
N GLY A 82 9.61 -4.28 2.43
CA GLY A 82 9.02 -4.97 1.26
C GLY A 82 8.98 -4.04 0.04
N SER A 83 7.80 -3.51 -0.29
CA SER A 83 7.62 -2.48 -1.33
C SER A 83 8.23 -1.11 -0.98
N ALA A 84 8.96 -1.03 0.13
CA ALA A 84 9.78 0.07 0.61
C ALA A 84 9.08 1.34 1.16
N GLY A 85 7.80 1.58 0.91
CA GLY A 85 7.13 2.82 1.37
C GLY A 85 7.26 3.09 2.88
N THR A 86 7.13 2.05 3.69
CA THR A 86 7.31 2.11 5.16
C THR A 86 8.72 2.43 5.62
N HIS A 87 9.74 1.91 4.93
CA HIS A 87 11.14 2.14 5.32
C HIS A 87 11.66 3.46 4.75
N ALA A 88 11.07 3.94 3.66
CA ALA A 88 11.45 5.18 3.00
C ALA A 88 10.85 6.43 3.65
N GLY A 89 9.63 6.33 4.19
CA GLY A 89 8.99 7.41 4.95
C GLY A 89 9.49 7.46 6.38
#